data_AF-A0A918UXF6-F1
#
_entry.id   AF-A0A918UXF6-F1
#
_cell.length_a   1.000
_cell.length_b   1.000
_cell.length_c   1.000
_cell.angle_alpha   90.00
_cell.angle_beta   90.00
_cell.angle_gamma   90.00
#
_symmetry.space_group_name_H-M   'P 1'
#
loop_
_entity.id
_entity.type
_entity.pdbx_description
1 polymer ?
#
loop_
_entity_poly.entity_id
_entity_poly.type
_entity_poly.pdbx_seq_one_letter_code
_entity_poly.pdbx_strand_id
1 'polypeptide(L)'
;MPDNETIPSAPVPPEEFCRMCGWNDDTFWEDGWPTSAICDCCGSESGIGDMGAEPGSWDGVRGLHDFRGWWIGHGAQWWCPRSKPRDWDVLQQVMNIPAPWRTPPPPPVDREQRVLERAASGSPGTETVCRICGLAGPSFWRDGVPTETVCPSCGSESGIDDLGRPGDWETMRAIRTRRGYWVGLGAPWTDPSARPASWDVLEQLGAIPPVWR
;
A
#
# COMPACT_ATOMS: atom_id res chain seq x y z
N MET A 1 16.11 -39.62 29.57
CA MET A 1 16.00 -38.34 28.86
C MET A 1 14.64 -37.79 29.23
N PRO A 2 14.49 -36.55 29.70
CA PRO A 2 13.16 -36.02 29.97
C PRO A 2 12.43 -35.84 28.63
N ASP A 3 11.22 -36.38 28.58
CA ASP A 3 10.31 -36.24 27.46
C ASP A 3 9.99 -34.76 27.25
N ASN A 4 10.22 -34.28 26.02
CA ASN A 4 9.89 -32.92 25.62
C ASN A 4 8.38 -32.86 25.42
N GLU A 5 7.64 -32.70 26.53
CA GLU A 5 6.20 -32.46 26.51
C GLU A 5 5.92 -31.25 25.62
N THR A 6 5.41 -31.54 24.43
CA THR A 6 5.01 -30.53 23.46
C THR A 6 3.74 -29.91 24.02
N ILE A 7 3.85 -28.72 24.61
CA ILE A 7 2.69 -27.93 25.01
C ILE A 7 1.82 -27.76 23.75
N PRO A 8 0.54 -28.18 23.74
CA PRO A 8 -0.32 -27.95 22.60
C PRO A 8 -0.43 -26.44 22.39
N SER A 9 0.09 -25.94 21.27
CA SER A 9 -0.17 -24.56 20.86
C SER A 9 -1.69 -24.42 20.71
N ALA A 10 -2.26 -23.34 21.26
CA ALA A 10 -3.66 -23.02 21.05
C ALA A 10 -3.98 -23.02 19.54
N PRO A 11 -5.16 -23.49 19.13
CA PRO A 11 -5.53 -23.50 17.71
C PRO A 11 -5.49 -22.08 17.15
N VAL A 12 -4.84 -21.92 16.01
CA VAL A 12 -4.80 -20.64 15.28
C VAL A 12 -6.17 -20.45 14.64
N PRO A 13 -6.91 -19.36 14.92
CA PRO A 13 -8.21 -19.15 14.31
C PRO A 13 -8.09 -19.00 12.79
N PRO A 14 -9.09 -19.42 12.01
CA PRO A 14 -9.09 -19.21 10.57
C PRO A 14 -9.08 -17.72 10.22
N GLU A 15 -8.37 -17.37 9.13
CA GLU A 15 -8.40 -16.03 8.55
C GLU A 15 -9.36 -16.02 7.37
N GLU A 16 -10.55 -15.46 7.58
CA GLU A 16 -11.60 -15.30 6.56
C GLU A 16 -11.49 -13.97 5.83
N PHE A 17 -10.28 -13.46 5.64
CA PHE A 17 -10.03 -12.20 4.95
C PHE A 17 -8.76 -12.27 4.10
N CYS A 18 -8.77 -11.59 2.96
CA CYS A 18 -7.59 -11.43 2.13
C CYS A 18 -6.65 -10.39 2.77
N ARG A 19 -5.44 -10.79 3.14
CA ARG A 19 -4.42 -9.91 3.75
C ARG A 19 -4.04 -8.71 2.86
N MET A 20 -4.23 -8.82 1.54
CA MET A 20 -3.95 -7.75 0.58
C MET A 20 -4.99 -6.63 0.60
N CYS A 21 -6.28 -6.99 0.56
CA CYS A 21 -7.34 -6.05 0.23
C CYS A 21 -8.49 -6.02 1.24
N GLY A 22 -8.57 -6.96 2.18
CA GLY A 22 -9.61 -7.03 3.22
C GLY A 22 -10.94 -7.64 2.77
N TRP A 23 -11.02 -8.18 1.56
CA TRP A 23 -12.19 -8.95 1.10
C TRP A 23 -12.34 -10.24 1.91
N ASN A 24 -13.56 -10.63 2.27
CA ASN A 24 -13.82 -11.61 3.33
C ASN A 24 -14.92 -12.63 2.99
N ASP A 25 -14.92 -13.15 1.75
CA ASP A 25 -15.90 -14.12 1.27
C ASP A 25 -15.42 -15.59 1.30
N ASP A 26 -14.17 -15.83 1.71
CA ASP A 26 -13.54 -17.14 1.72
C ASP A 26 -12.61 -17.30 2.94
N THR A 27 -12.27 -18.55 3.27
CA THR A 27 -11.22 -18.88 4.25
C THR A 27 -9.88 -18.91 3.54
N PHE A 28 -9.01 -17.94 3.82
CA PHE A 28 -7.69 -17.82 3.18
C PHE A 28 -6.60 -18.59 3.92
N TRP A 29 -6.73 -18.69 5.24
CA TRP A 29 -5.81 -19.43 6.10
C TRP A 29 -6.58 -20.23 7.14
N GLU A 30 -6.19 -21.48 7.36
CA GLU A 30 -6.77 -22.40 8.34
C GLU A 30 -5.64 -23.11 9.09
N ASP A 31 -5.71 -23.18 10.42
CA ASP A 31 -4.67 -23.76 11.27
C ASP A 31 -3.25 -23.23 11.00
N GLY A 32 -3.14 -21.96 10.55
CA GLY A 32 -1.87 -21.32 10.20
C GLY A 32 -1.32 -21.69 8.82
N TRP A 33 -2.05 -22.45 8.02
CA TRP A 33 -1.69 -22.84 6.65
C TRP A 33 -2.56 -22.12 5.62
N PRO A 34 -2.00 -21.74 4.46
CA PRO A 34 -2.79 -21.16 3.39
C PRO A 34 -3.70 -22.22 2.74
N THR A 35 -4.90 -21.82 2.37
CA THR A 35 -5.89 -22.68 1.69
C THR A 35 -5.76 -22.68 0.16
N SER A 36 -4.83 -21.89 -0.41
CA SER A 36 -4.73 -21.60 -1.85
C SER A 36 -5.98 -20.92 -2.44
N ALA A 37 -6.82 -20.30 -1.60
CA ALA A 37 -7.94 -19.49 -2.05
C ALA A 37 -7.46 -18.29 -2.87
N ILE A 38 -8.10 -18.04 -4.01
CA ILE A 38 -7.84 -16.88 -4.87
C ILE A 38 -8.89 -15.81 -4.55
N CYS A 39 -8.44 -14.65 -4.08
CA CYS A 39 -9.34 -13.55 -3.74
C CYS A 39 -10.10 -13.03 -4.98
N ASP A 40 -11.42 -13.12 -4.99
CA ASP A 40 -12.27 -12.60 -6.08
C ASP A 40 -12.14 -11.08 -6.28
N CYS A 41 -11.76 -10.34 -5.23
CA CYS A 41 -11.53 -8.91 -5.32
C CYS A 41 -10.18 -8.57 -5.97
N CYS A 42 -9.05 -8.99 -5.39
CA CYS A 42 -7.73 -8.52 -5.84
C CYS A 42 -6.91 -9.55 -6.62
N GLY A 43 -7.37 -10.80 -6.70
CA GLY A 43 -6.70 -11.90 -7.43
C GLY A 43 -5.50 -12.51 -6.71
N SER A 44 -5.18 -12.06 -5.50
CA SER A 44 -4.11 -12.68 -4.70
C SER A 44 -4.53 -14.07 -4.24
N GLU A 45 -3.66 -15.05 -4.45
CA GLU A 45 -3.77 -16.41 -3.91
C GLU A 45 -3.13 -16.47 -2.51
N SER A 46 -3.81 -17.08 -1.53
CA SER A 46 -3.23 -17.31 -0.20
C SER A 46 -2.06 -18.29 -0.27
N GLY A 47 -0.97 -17.97 0.41
CA GLY A 47 0.26 -18.76 0.40
C GLY A 47 1.19 -18.47 -0.76
N ILE A 48 0.77 -17.69 -1.77
CA ILE A 48 1.62 -17.23 -2.88
C ILE A 48 1.77 -15.71 -2.83
N GLY A 49 0.67 -14.97 -2.91
CA GLY A 49 0.71 -13.50 -2.93
C GLY A 49 1.17 -12.91 -1.61
N ASP A 50 0.84 -13.55 -0.49
CA ASP A 50 1.21 -13.18 0.88
C ASP A 50 2.26 -14.12 1.49
N MET A 51 2.99 -14.87 0.65
CA MET A 51 4.03 -15.79 1.10
C MET A 51 5.12 -15.04 1.89
N GLY A 52 5.48 -15.58 3.05
CA GLY A 52 6.53 -15.01 3.91
C GLY A 52 6.14 -13.69 4.57
N ALA A 53 4.86 -13.30 4.51
CA ALA A 53 4.40 -12.12 5.21
C ALA A 53 4.38 -12.35 6.72
N GLU A 54 5.08 -11.48 7.45
CA GLU A 54 5.15 -11.52 8.92
C GLU A 54 4.36 -10.33 9.49
N PRO A 55 3.23 -10.56 10.18
CA PRO A 55 2.40 -9.49 10.69
C PRO A 55 3.12 -8.72 11.80
N GLY A 56 2.84 -7.42 11.89
CA GLY A 56 3.34 -6.57 12.99
C GLY A 56 4.70 -5.90 12.75
N SER A 57 5.38 -6.14 11.62
CA SER A 57 6.60 -5.41 11.24
C SER A 57 6.48 -4.81 9.82
N TRP A 58 7.12 -3.65 9.61
CA TRP A 58 7.11 -2.98 8.30
C TRP A 58 7.67 -3.89 7.19
N ASP A 59 8.84 -4.48 7.42
CA ASP A 59 9.49 -5.34 6.43
C ASP A 59 8.69 -6.63 6.19
N GLY A 60 8.06 -7.18 7.24
CA GLY A 60 7.26 -8.39 7.19
C GLY A 60 6.02 -8.27 6.31
N VAL A 61 5.41 -7.09 6.18
CA VAL A 61 4.23 -6.92 5.30
C VAL A 61 4.45 -5.96 4.13
N ARG A 62 5.70 -5.54 3.91
CA ARG A 62 6.06 -4.63 2.80
C ARG A 62 5.56 -5.14 1.45
N GLY A 63 5.63 -6.45 1.22
CA GLY A 63 5.08 -7.08 0.01
C GLY A 63 3.57 -6.90 -0.13
N LEU A 64 2.82 -6.99 0.99
CA LEU A 64 1.38 -6.77 1.00
C LEU A 64 1.03 -5.33 0.64
N HIS A 65 1.81 -4.38 1.15
CA HIS A 65 1.66 -2.96 0.86
C HIS A 65 1.96 -2.62 -0.59
N ASP A 66 3.06 -3.16 -1.13
CA ASP A 66 3.44 -2.96 -2.53
C ASP A 66 2.33 -3.44 -3.47
N PHE A 67 1.87 -4.69 -3.28
CA PHE A 67 0.77 -5.23 -4.07
C PHE A 67 -0.51 -4.41 -3.92
N ARG A 68 -0.90 -4.06 -2.69
CA ARG A 68 -2.08 -3.22 -2.43
C ARG A 68 -1.96 -1.86 -3.11
N GLY A 69 -0.82 -1.20 -3.00
CA GLY A 69 -0.56 0.09 -3.62
C GLY A 69 -0.55 0.02 -5.15
N TRP A 70 -0.02 -1.06 -5.72
CA TRP A 70 -0.16 -1.34 -7.14
C TRP A 70 -1.63 -1.50 -7.55
N TRP A 71 -2.35 -2.43 -6.93
CA TRP A 71 -3.75 -2.74 -7.23
C TRP A 71 -4.64 -1.49 -7.17
N ILE A 72 -4.49 -0.71 -6.10
CA ILE A 72 -5.27 0.50 -5.87
C ILE A 72 -4.86 1.64 -6.83
N GLY A 73 -3.57 1.79 -7.12
CA GLY A 73 -3.07 2.71 -8.14
C GLY A 73 -3.54 2.39 -9.56
N HIS A 74 -4.02 1.17 -9.79
CA HIS A 74 -4.63 0.72 -11.04
C HIS A 74 -6.17 0.74 -11.02
N GLY A 75 -6.76 1.46 -10.07
CA GLY A 75 -8.21 1.63 -9.94
C GLY A 75 -8.90 0.52 -9.17
N ALA A 76 -8.14 -0.26 -8.39
CA ALA A 76 -8.65 -1.33 -7.55
C ALA A 76 -9.55 -2.30 -8.34
N GLN A 77 -9.06 -2.70 -9.53
CA GLN A 77 -9.80 -3.55 -10.46
C GLN A 77 -10.13 -4.89 -9.81
N TRP A 78 -11.37 -5.32 -9.99
CA TRP A 78 -11.84 -6.59 -9.49
C TRP A 78 -11.31 -7.72 -10.36
N TRP A 79 -10.69 -8.72 -9.72
CA TRP A 79 -10.22 -9.93 -10.39
C TRP A 79 -11.38 -10.73 -10.99
N CYS A 80 -12.47 -10.89 -10.23
CA CYS A 80 -13.74 -11.44 -10.70
C CYS A 80 -14.80 -10.33 -10.77
N PRO A 81 -14.99 -9.65 -11.92
CA PRO A 81 -15.95 -8.55 -12.04
C PRO A 81 -17.40 -8.94 -11.73
N ARG A 82 -17.75 -10.22 -11.87
CA ARG A 82 -19.10 -10.73 -11.57
C ARG A 82 -19.38 -10.82 -10.07
N SER A 83 -18.33 -10.93 -9.25
CA SER A 83 -18.43 -10.99 -7.79
C SER A 83 -18.44 -9.60 -7.14
N LYS A 84 -18.17 -8.53 -7.90
CA LYS A 84 -18.14 -7.16 -7.38
C LYS A 84 -19.53 -6.72 -6.87
N PRO A 85 -19.66 -6.35 -5.57
CA PRO A 85 -20.88 -5.76 -5.05
C PRO A 85 -21.21 -4.42 -5.73
N ARG A 86 -22.50 -4.12 -5.87
CA ARG A 86 -22.96 -2.88 -6.54
C ARG A 86 -22.49 -1.61 -5.83
N ASP A 87 -22.61 -1.58 -4.51
CA ASP A 87 -22.27 -0.42 -3.66
C ASP A 87 -20.89 -0.60 -3.01
N TRP A 88 -19.98 -1.26 -3.72
CA TRP A 88 -18.65 -1.56 -3.21
C TRP A 88 -17.82 -0.28 -3.02
N ASP A 89 -17.28 -0.11 -1.81
CA ASP A 89 -16.38 0.98 -1.44
C ASP A 89 -15.01 0.41 -1.04
N VAL A 90 -13.96 0.88 -1.71
CA VAL A 90 -12.59 0.37 -1.50
C VAL A 90 -12.06 0.71 -0.10
N LEU A 91 -12.40 1.88 0.46
CA LEU A 91 -11.93 2.29 1.78
C LEU A 91 -12.60 1.48 2.88
N GLN A 92 -13.90 1.19 2.75
CA GLN A 92 -14.60 0.29 3.66
C GLN A 92 -13.98 -1.12 3.62
N GLN A 93 -13.65 -1.63 2.43
CA GLN A 93 -13.04 -2.95 2.31
C GLN A 93 -11.65 -3.03 2.96
N VAL A 94 -10.74 -2.11 2.65
CA VAL A 94 -9.37 -2.16 3.21
C VAL A 94 -9.35 -1.96 4.73
N MET A 95 -10.40 -1.36 5.31
CA MET A 95 -10.56 -1.27 6.76
C MET A 95 -10.85 -2.60 7.44
N ASN A 96 -11.30 -3.62 6.70
CA ASN A 96 -11.45 -4.99 7.21
C ASN A 96 -10.11 -5.71 7.41
N ILE A 97 -9.01 -5.18 6.86
CA ILE A 97 -7.68 -5.75 7.07
C ILE A 97 -7.31 -5.58 8.56
N PRO A 98 -6.98 -6.65 9.30
CA PRO A 98 -6.61 -6.51 10.71
C PRO A 98 -5.36 -5.66 10.93
N ALA A 99 -5.25 -5.03 12.10
CA ALA A 99 -4.16 -4.11 12.42
C ALA A 99 -2.73 -4.67 12.16
N PRO A 100 -2.41 -5.93 12.51
CA PRO A 100 -1.08 -6.49 12.24
C PRO A 100 -0.72 -6.58 10.75
N TRP A 101 -1.72 -6.65 9.86
CA TRP A 101 -1.57 -6.72 8.39
C TRP A 101 -1.70 -5.36 7.68
N ARG A 102 -2.20 -4.33 8.38
CA ARG A 102 -2.21 -2.91 7.92
C ARG A 102 -0.89 -2.20 8.18
N THR A 103 -0.23 -2.60 9.27
CA THR A 103 1.08 -2.20 9.83
C THR A 103 1.29 -0.78 10.38
N PRO A 104 2.33 -0.61 11.23
CA PRO A 104 2.79 0.65 11.83
C PRO A 104 3.59 1.52 10.82
N PRO A 105 3.95 2.77 11.16
CA PRO A 105 4.65 3.67 10.24
C PRO A 105 5.94 3.07 9.65
N PRO A 106 6.32 3.46 8.42
CA PRO A 106 7.62 3.10 7.86
C PRO A 106 8.74 3.47 8.83
N PRO A 107 9.86 2.71 8.85
CA PRO A 107 11.02 3.12 9.61
C PRO A 107 11.41 4.55 9.18
N PRO A 108 11.83 5.39 10.14
CA PRO A 108 12.28 6.73 9.81
C PRO A 108 13.39 6.66 8.77
N VAL A 109 13.24 7.45 7.72
CA VAL A 109 14.20 7.54 6.62
C VAL A 109 15.39 8.37 7.08
N ASP A 110 16.59 7.88 6.79
CA ASP A 110 17.81 8.66 6.94
C ASP A 110 17.80 9.80 5.90
N ARG A 111 17.51 11.01 6.37
CA ARG A 111 17.42 12.20 5.52
C ARG A 111 18.76 12.54 4.88
N GLU A 112 19.89 12.28 5.53
CA GLU A 112 21.22 12.58 4.98
C GLU A 112 21.57 11.65 3.83
N GLN A 113 21.28 10.35 3.97
CA GLN A 113 21.44 9.39 2.87
C GLN A 113 20.58 9.79 1.65
N ARG A 114 19.34 10.22 1.89
CA ARG A 114 18.43 10.63 0.81
C ARG A 114 18.90 11.89 0.07
N VAL A 115 19.59 12.81 0.74
CA VAL A 115 20.20 13.99 0.09
C VAL A 115 21.24 13.58 -0.96
N LEU A 116 22.04 12.54 -0.69
CA LEU A 116 23.02 12.03 -1.66
C LEU A 116 22.35 11.37 -2.86
N GLU A 117 21.28 10.60 -2.62
CA GLU A 117 20.51 9.93 -3.67
C GLU A 117 19.74 10.91 -4.57
N ARG A 118 19.28 12.05 -4.03
CA ARG A 118 18.64 13.14 -4.80
C ARG A 118 19.54 13.68 -5.91
N ALA A 119 20.84 13.83 -5.66
CA ALA A 119 21.79 14.29 -6.67
C ALA A 119 21.93 13.31 -7.87
N ALA A 120 21.55 12.05 -7.69
CA ALA A 120 21.56 11.01 -8.73
C ALA A 120 20.19 10.77 -9.40
N SER A 121 19.11 11.33 -8.83
CA SER A 121 17.74 11.15 -9.33
C SER A 121 17.45 12.14 -10.46
N GLY A 122 17.21 11.61 -11.66
CA GLY A 122 16.68 12.39 -12.79
C GLY A 122 15.19 12.14 -12.91
N SER A 123 14.37 13.15 -12.60
CA SER A 123 12.92 13.10 -12.82
C SER A 123 12.54 13.70 -14.17
N PRO A 124 11.37 13.34 -14.74
CA PRO A 124 10.94 13.73 -16.09
C PRO A 124 10.62 15.23 -16.29
N GLY A 125 10.88 16.12 -15.33
CA GLY A 125 10.70 17.56 -15.45
C GLY A 125 9.96 18.15 -14.25
N THR A 126 9.02 19.07 -14.52
CA THR A 126 8.15 19.63 -13.48
C THR A 126 6.93 18.72 -13.26
N GLU A 127 6.72 18.27 -12.02
CA GLU A 127 5.60 17.41 -11.63
C GLU A 127 4.76 18.12 -10.56
N THR A 128 3.46 18.27 -10.85
CA THR A 128 2.47 18.93 -9.99
C THR A 128 1.54 17.95 -9.29
N VAL A 129 1.79 16.64 -9.44
CA VAL A 129 0.97 15.58 -8.86
C VAL A 129 1.83 14.74 -7.92
N CYS A 130 1.31 14.45 -6.73
CA CYS A 130 1.97 13.56 -5.77
C CYS A 130 2.07 12.15 -6.36
N ARG A 131 3.28 11.59 -6.46
CA ARG A 131 3.54 10.24 -6.99
C ARG A 131 2.89 9.12 -6.17
N ILE A 132 2.68 9.37 -4.87
CA ILE A 132 2.10 8.39 -3.95
C ILE A 132 0.58 8.33 -4.12
N CYS A 133 -0.12 9.47 -4.00
CA CYS A 133 -1.57 9.48 -3.86
C CYS A 133 -2.33 10.19 -4.98
N GLY A 134 -1.65 10.85 -5.92
CA GLY A 134 -2.28 11.53 -7.06
C GLY A 134 -2.87 12.91 -6.76
N LEU A 135 -2.73 13.44 -5.54
CA LEU A 135 -3.19 14.81 -5.25
C LEU A 135 -2.40 15.83 -6.08
N ALA A 136 -3.13 16.71 -6.78
CA ALA A 136 -2.55 17.85 -7.47
C ALA A 136 -2.14 18.97 -6.48
N GLY A 137 -1.02 19.61 -6.75
CA GLY A 137 -0.46 20.70 -5.94
C GLY A 137 0.41 21.64 -6.79
N PRO A 138 1.09 22.62 -6.17
CA PRO A 138 1.82 23.65 -6.89
C PRO A 138 3.03 23.10 -7.69
N SER A 139 3.91 22.33 -7.06
CA SER A 139 4.97 21.56 -7.72
C SER A 139 5.64 20.66 -6.67
N PHE A 140 5.62 19.34 -6.84
CA PHE A 140 6.37 18.37 -6.03
C PHE A 140 7.79 18.19 -6.56
N TRP A 141 7.96 18.30 -7.87
CA TRP A 141 9.25 18.29 -8.55
C TRP A 141 9.31 19.44 -9.55
N ARG A 142 10.47 20.07 -9.67
CA ARG A 142 10.74 21.16 -10.62
C ARG A 142 12.01 20.83 -11.38
N ASP A 143 11.89 20.68 -12.68
CA ASP A 143 13.02 20.37 -13.58
C ASP A 143 13.87 19.18 -13.08
N GLY A 144 13.19 18.14 -12.56
CA GLY A 144 13.83 16.94 -12.05
C GLY A 144 14.30 17.02 -10.60
N VAL A 145 14.16 18.17 -9.93
CA VAL A 145 14.58 18.41 -8.54
C VAL A 145 13.37 18.39 -7.60
N PRO A 146 13.38 17.66 -6.47
CA PRO A 146 12.26 17.67 -5.54
C PRO A 146 12.15 19.03 -4.84
N THR A 147 10.93 19.47 -4.56
CA THR A 147 10.67 20.75 -3.88
C THR A 147 10.50 20.62 -2.37
N GLU A 148 10.74 19.42 -1.83
CA GLU A 148 10.54 19.06 -0.41
C GLU A 148 9.11 19.31 0.08
N THR A 149 8.15 19.36 -0.84
CA THR A 149 6.73 19.55 -0.53
C THR A 149 6.19 18.31 0.17
N VAL A 150 5.54 18.52 1.33
CA VAL A 150 4.75 17.50 2.02
C VAL A 150 3.33 17.52 1.46
N CYS A 151 2.87 16.38 0.96
CA CYS A 151 1.51 16.25 0.44
C CYS A 151 0.47 16.37 1.58
N PRO A 152 -0.52 17.29 1.51
CA PRO A 152 -1.52 17.42 2.57
C PRO A 152 -2.50 16.23 2.63
N SER A 153 -2.60 15.42 1.58
CA SER A 153 -3.37 14.18 1.58
C SER A 153 -2.57 13.06 2.27
N CYS A 154 -1.58 12.46 1.60
CA CYS A 154 -0.91 11.27 2.13
C CYS A 154 0.31 11.53 3.02
N GLY A 155 0.74 12.79 3.17
CA GLY A 155 1.89 13.15 4.01
C GLY A 155 3.26 12.81 3.42
N SER A 156 3.32 12.33 2.17
CA SER A 156 4.59 12.04 1.51
C SER A 156 5.38 13.33 1.25
N GLU A 157 6.66 13.34 1.60
CA GLU A 157 7.61 14.40 1.27
C GLU A 157 8.31 14.10 -0.06
N SER A 158 8.20 15.03 -1.03
CA SER A 158 8.86 14.89 -2.33
C SER A 158 10.38 14.84 -2.16
N GLY A 159 11.02 13.86 -2.79
CA GLY A 159 12.46 13.60 -2.68
C GLY A 159 12.86 12.77 -1.47
N ILE A 160 11.92 12.31 -0.64
CA ILE A 160 12.16 11.36 0.46
C ILE A 160 11.33 10.09 0.24
N ASP A 161 10.01 10.23 0.15
CA ASP A 161 9.07 9.11 0.06
C ASP A 161 8.87 8.62 -1.38
N ASP A 162 9.25 9.43 -2.36
CA ASP A 162 8.99 9.20 -3.78
C ASP A 162 10.25 9.36 -4.65
N LEU A 163 11.44 9.27 -4.04
CA LEU A 163 12.73 9.43 -4.69
C LEU A 163 13.00 8.28 -5.68
N GLY A 164 13.53 8.61 -6.86
CA GLY A 164 13.96 7.63 -7.86
C GLY A 164 13.52 7.96 -9.28
N ARG A 165 13.52 6.96 -10.16
CA ARG A 165 13.19 7.10 -11.59
C ARG A 165 11.98 6.22 -11.95
N PRO A 166 11.09 6.68 -12.85
CA PRO A 166 10.00 5.83 -13.32
C PRO A 166 10.55 4.54 -13.95
N GLY A 167 9.90 3.42 -13.66
CA GLY A 167 10.28 2.10 -14.19
C GLY A 167 11.43 1.40 -13.46
N ASP A 168 12.14 2.08 -12.54
CA ASP A 168 13.07 1.41 -11.63
C ASP A 168 12.28 0.57 -10.61
N TRP A 169 12.66 -0.69 -10.44
CA TRP A 169 11.89 -1.66 -9.66
C TRP A 169 11.77 -1.25 -8.19
N GLU A 170 12.89 -0.92 -7.53
CA GLU A 170 12.88 -0.55 -6.11
C GLU A 170 12.21 0.81 -5.88
N THR A 171 12.37 1.77 -6.81
CA THR A 171 11.64 3.04 -6.79
C THR A 171 10.12 2.80 -6.81
N MET A 172 9.63 2.02 -7.78
CA MET A 172 8.20 1.77 -7.92
C MET A 172 7.67 0.99 -6.73
N ARG A 173 8.42 0.00 -6.23
CA ARG A 173 8.09 -0.75 -5.01
C ARG A 173 7.95 0.17 -3.81
N ALA A 174 8.88 1.10 -3.58
CA ALA A 174 8.82 2.03 -2.46
C ALA A 174 7.59 2.95 -2.55
N ILE A 175 7.34 3.53 -3.73
CA ILE A 175 6.18 4.38 -4.00
C ILE A 175 4.87 3.63 -3.75
N ARG A 176 4.74 2.42 -4.30
CA ARG A 176 3.56 1.56 -4.13
C ARG A 176 3.38 1.11 -2.69
N THR A 177 4.46 0.71 -2.03
CA THR A 177 4.43 0.37 -0.60
C THR A 177 3.86 1.53 0.22
N ARG A 178 4.39 2.75 0.02
CA ARG A 178 3.92 3.95 0.73
C ARG A 178 2.44 4.24 0.45
N ARG A 179 2.02 4.07 -0.80
CA ARG A 179 0.61 4.23 -1.22
C ARG A 179 -0.28 3.17 -0.57
N GLY A 180 0.08 1.90 -0.64
CA GLY A 180 -0.67 0.78 -0.06
C GLY A 180 -0.76 0.85 1.46
N TYR A 181 0.28 1.36 2.12
CA TYR A 181 0.22 1.71 3.54
C TYR A 181 -0.84 2.79 3.81
N TRP A 182 -0.75 3.94 3.13
CA TRP A 182 -1.70 5.05 3.32
C TRP A 182 -3.15 4.61 3.10
N VAL A 183 -3.43 3.87 2.00
CA VAL A 183 -4.79 3.39 1.74
C VAL A 183 -5.21 2.30 2.72
N GLY A 184 -4.31 1.41 3.13
CA GLY A 184 -4.59 0.39 4.15
C GLY A 184 -5.00 0.97 5.51
N LEU A 185 -4.70 2.24 5.78
CA LEU A 185 -5.17 2.98 6.96
C LEU A 185 -6.50 3.71 6.75
N GLY A 186 -7.19 3.48 5.63
CA GLY A 186 -8.40 4.22 5.26
C GLY A 186 -8.09 5.58 4.61
N ALA A 187 -6.88 5.75 4.07
CA ALA A 187 -6.44 6.95 3.37
C ALA A 187 -6.64 8.26 4.17
N PRO A 188 -6.14 8.33 5.42
CA PRO A 188 -6.29 9.52 6.25
C PRO A 188 -5.58 10.71 5.59
N TRP A 189 -6.18 11.89 5.74
CA TRP A 189 -5.57 13.15 5.30
C TRP A 189 -4.61 13.65 6.37
N THR A 190 -3.38 14.01 5.97
CA THR A 190 -2.38 14.61 6.85
C THR A 190 -2.81 16.00 7.32
N ASP A 191 -3.40 16.78 6.42
CA ASP A 191 -4.13 18.00 6.74
C ASP A 191 -5.63 17.77 6.48
N PRO A 192 -6.43 17.47 7.52
CA PRO A 192 -7.88 17.28 7.37
C PRO A 192 -8.61 18.50 6.81
N SER A 193 -8.08 19.72 7.01
CA SER A 193 -8.72 20.95 6.51
C SER A 193 -8.58 21.11 5.00
N ALA A 194 -7.60 20.44 4.39
CA ALA A 194 -7.38 20.42 2.95
C ALA A 194 -8.26 19.39 2.22
N ARG A 195 -8.95 18.49 2.94
CA ARG A 195 -9.77 17.43 2.34
C ARG A 195 -11.05 18.00 1.72
N PRO A 196 -11.29 17.81 0.41
CA PRO A 196 -12.56 18.19 -0.21
C PRO A 196 -13.76 17.41 0.37
N ALA A 197 -14.92 18.06 0.46
CA ALA A 197 -16.13 17.42 0.99
C ALA A 197 -16.61 16.24 0.11
N SER A 198 -16.48 16.36 -1.21
CA SER A 198 -16.84 15.32 -2.19
C SER A 198 -15.66 14.46 -2.59
N TRP A 199 -14.65 14.32 -1.73
CA TRP A 199 -13.43 13.59 -2.06
C TRP A 199 -13.68 12.10 -2.25
N ASP A 200 -13.26 11.59 -3.41
CA ASP A 200 -13.20 10.16 -3.73
C ASP A 200 -11.73 9.73 -3.87
N VAL A 201 -11.37 8.62 -3.21
CA VAL A 201 -9.98 8.15 -3.19
C VAL A 201 -9.55 7.61 -4.56
N LEU A 202 -10.44 6.94 -5.30
CA LEU A 202 -10.12 6.34 -6.60
C LEU A 202 -9.96 7.40 -7.68
N GLU A 203 -10.74 8.48 -7.62
CA GLU A 203 -10.56 9.67 -8.45
C GLU A 203 -9.17 10.29 -8.23
N GLN A 204 -8.78 10.49 -6.96
CA GLN A 204 -7.46 11.04 -6.64
C GLN A 204 -6.32 10.13 -7.13
N LEU A 205 -6.42 8.83 -6.88
CA LEU A 205 -5.43 7.85 -7.35
C LEU A 205 -5.39 7.74 -8.88
N GLY A 206 -6.52 7.92 -9.56
CA GLY A 206 -6.61 7.96 -11.02
C GLY A 206 -5.80 9.10 -11.64
N ALA A 207 -5.59 10.19 -10.89
CA ALA A 207 -4.76 11.31 -11.30
C ALA A 207 -3.24 11.01 -11.23
N ILE A 208 -2.82 9.90 -10.62
CA ILE A 208 -1.40 9.48 -10.64
C ILE A 208 -0.95 9.33 -12.10
N PRO A 209 0.13 10.00 -12.52
CA PRO A 209 0.67 9.85 -13.87
C PRO A 209 0.98 8.38 -14.19
N PRO A 210 0.69 7.88 -15.40
CA PRO A 210 0.88 6.46 -15.74
C PRO A 210 2.28 5.91 -15.45
N VAL A 211 3.32 6.75 -15.56
CA VAL A 211 4.71 6.37 -15.29
C VAL A 211 4.98 6.04 -13.81
N TRP A 212 4.10 6.44 -12.90
CA TRP A 212 4.21 6.26 -11.45
C TRP A 212 3.17 5.30 -10.84
N ARG A 213 2.34 4.64 -11.67
CA ARG A 213 1.32 3.70 -11.18
C ARG A 213 1.92 2.38 -10.71
#